data_AF-A0A377AUY2-F1
#
_entry.id   AF-A0A377AUY2-F1
#
_cell.length_a   1.000
_cell.length_b   1.000
_cell.length_c   1.000
_cell.angle_alpha   90.00
_cell.angle_beta   90.00
_cell.angle_gamma   90.00
#
_symmetry.space_group_name_H-M   'P 1'
#
loop_
_entity.id
_entity.type
_entity.pdbx_description
1 polymer ?
#
loop_
_entity_poly.entity_id
_entity_poly.type
_entity_poly.pdbx_seq_one_letter_code
_entity_poly.pdbx_strand_id
1 'polypeptide(L)'
;MLVWLVRGYITLFTGTPLLVQIFLIYYGPGQFPTLQEYPALWHLLSEPWLCALIALSLNSTAYTTQLFYGAIRAIPEGQWQSCSALGMSKKDTLAILLPYAFKRSLSSYSNEVVLVFKSTSLAYTITLMEVMGYSQLLYGRTYDVMVSVRQDYLPGR
;
A
#
# COMPACT_ATOMS: atom_id res chain seq x y z
N MET A 1 7.47 -5.05 23.56
CA MET A 1 6.17 -5.08 22.85
C MET A 1 6.22 -4.35 21.51
N LEU A 2 6.59 -3.06 21.48
CA LEU A 2 6.60 -2.23 20.25
C LEU A 2 7.41 -2.82 19.08
N VAL A 3 8.60 -3.37 19.34
CA VAL A 3 9.45 -3.98 18.29
C VAL A 3 8.75 -5.12 17.57
N TRP A 4 7.94 -5.91 18.27
CA TRP A 4 7.17 -7.00 17.67
C TRP A 4 6.03 -6.49 16.80
N LEU A 5 5.35 -5.41 17.20
CA LEU A 5 4.33 -4.76 16.38
C LEU A 5 4.93 -4.20 15.09
N VAL A 6 6.06 -3.51 15.18
CA VAL A 6 6.75 -2.94 14.01
C VAL A 6 7.23 -4.06 13.07
N ARG A 7 7.82 -5.13 13.61
CA ARG A 7 8.23 -6.29 12.80
C ARG A 7 7.05 -7.00 12.15
N GLY A 8 5.95 -7.16 12.88
CA GLY A 8 4.71 -7.74 12.35
C GLY A 8 4.17 -6.92 11.19
N TYR A 9 4.07 -5.60 11.36
CA TYR A 9 3.69 -4.66 10.31
C TYR A 9 4.60 -4.80 9.08
N ILE A 10 5.92 -4.68 9.25
CA ILE A 10 6.87 -4.77 8.12
C ILE A 10 6.70 -6.12 7.40
N THR A 11 6.66 -7.23 8.13
CA THR A 11 6.54 -8.58 7.55
C THR A 11 5.23 -8.77 6.79
N LEU A 12 4.13 -8.23 7.31
CA LEU A 12 2.82 -8.33 6.66
C LEU A 12 2.79 -7.55 5.36
N PHE A 13 3.25 -6.29 5.36
CA PHE A 13 3.16 -5.42 4.20
C PHE A 13 4.22 -5.72 3.13
N THR A 14 5.39 -6.27 3.49
CA THR A 14 6.39 -6.71 2.50
C THR A 14 6.16 -8.15 2.02
N GLY A 15 5.51 -8.99 2.83
CA GLY A 15 5.21 -10.39 2.49
C GLY A 15 3.92 -10.59 1.69
N THR A 16 3.04 -9.58 1.62
CA THR A 16 1.77 -9.68 0.89
C THR A 16 1.80 -8.89 -0.42
N PRO A 17 1.21 -9.41 -1.52
CA PRO A 17 1.11 -8.67 -2.76
C PRO A 17 0.30 -7.37 -2.60
N LEU A 18 0.75 -6.28 -3.24
CA LEU A 18 0.05 -4.98 -3.19
C LEU A 18 -1.42 -5.09 -3.62
N LEU A 19 -1.71 -5.89 -4.64
CA LEU A 19 -3.08 -6.12 -5.12
C LEU A 19 -3.98 -6.72 -4.03
N VAL A 20 -3.46 -7.66 -3.24
CA VAL A 20 -4.20 -8.26 -2.11
C VAL A 20 -4.47 -7.20 -1.04
N GLN A 21 -3.52 -6.30 -0.78
CA GLN A 21 -3.70 -5.20 0.18
C GLN A 21 -4.81 -4.24 -0.28
N ILE A 22 -4.86 -3.89 -1.57
CA ILE A 22 -5.91 -3.04 -2.14
C ILE A 22 -7.28 -3.71 -1.97
N PHE A 23 -7.40 -5.00 -2.33
CA PHE A 23 -8.67 -5.73 -2.18
C PHE A 23 -9.10 -5.86 -0.73
N LEU A 24 -8.18 -6.12 0.19
CA LEU A 24 -8.50 -6.18 1.62
C LEU A 24 -8.97 -4.83 2.16
N ILE A 25 -8.37 -3.73 1.73
CA ILE A 25 -8.76 -2.38 2.18
C ILE A 25 -10.09 -1.96 1.57
N TYR A 26 -10.37 -2.33 0.33
CA TYR A 26 -11.64 -1.99 -0.34
C TYR A 26 -12.81 -2.86 0.14
N TYR A 27 -12.65 -4.19 0.17
CA TYR A 27 -13.73 -5.11 0.52
C TYR A 27 -13.82 -5.43 2.02
N GLY A 28 -12.73 -5.31 2.77
CA GLY A 28 -12.70 -5.63 4.20
C GLY A 28 -13.69 -4.83 5.04
N PRO A 29 -13.73 -3.48 4.94
CA PRO A 29 -14.67 -2.65 5.70
C PRO A 29 -16.13 -2.96 5.39
N GLY A 30 -16.45 -3.41 4.17
CA GLY A 30 -17.81 -3.80 3.79
C GLY A 30 -18.38 -4.97 4.60
N GLN A 31 -17.53 -5.77 5.25
CA GLN A 31 -17.94 -6.89 6.08
C GLN A 31 -18.37 -6.48 7.51
N PHE A 32 -18.07 -5.25 7.93
CA PHE A 32 -18.38 -4.77 9.28
C PHE A 32 -19.42 -3.63 9.21
N PRO A 33 -20.69 -3.90 9.54
CA PRO A 33 -21.76 -2.89 9.50
C PRO A 33 -21.45 -1.65 10.36
N THR A 34 -20.73 -1.84 11.47
CA THR A 34 -20.33 -0.78 12.41
C THR A 34 -19.39 0.27 11.80
N LEU A 35 -18.64 -0.08 10.75
CA LEU A 35 -17.77 0.88 10.04
C LEU A 35 -18.54 1.76 9.05
N GLN A 36 -19.73 1.32 8.61
CA GLN A 36 -20.60 2.09 7.70
C GLN A 36 -21.29 3.25 8.43
N GLU A 37 -21.41 3.17 9.75
CA GLU A 37 -21.97 4.23 10.60
C GLU A 37 -21.06 5.46 10.70
N TYR A 38 -19.78 5.35 10.34
CA TYR A 38 -18.82 6.46 10.33
C TYR A 38 -18.67 7.03 8.90
N PRO A 39 -19.33 8.15 8.57
CA PRO A 39 -19.42 8.64 7.19
C PRO A 39 -18.05 9.00 6.59
N ALA A 40 -17.14 9.51 7.43
CA ALA A 40 -15.79 9.90 7.00
C ALA A 40 -14.92 8.69 6.63
N LEU A 41 -14.98 7.62 7.42
CA LEU A 41 -14.26 6.36 7.11
C LEU A 41 -14.89 5.68 5.91
N TRP A 42 -16.21 5.64 5.84
CA TRP A 42 -16.92 5.02 4.72
C TRP A 42 -16.64 5.73 3.40
N HIS A 43 -16.59 7.06 3.37
CA HIS A 43 -16.20 7.80 2.16
C HIS A 43 -14.76 7.49 1.75
N LEU A 44 -13.84 7.42 2.71
CA LEU A 44 -12.42 7.12 2.44
C LEU A 44 -12.23 5.69 1.89
N LEU A 45 -13.04 4.74 2.36
CA LEU A 45 -12.94 3.32 2.01
C LEU A 45 -13.87 2.91 0.85
N SER A 46 -14.85 3.75 0.48
CA SER A 46 -15.74 3.49 -0.65
C SER A 46 -15.13 3.86 -1.99
N GLU A 47 -14.19 4.80 -2.04
CA GLU A 47 -13.54 5.17 -3.29
C GLU A 47 -12.33 4.25 -3.58
N PRO A 48 -12.33 3.53 -4.71
CA PRO A 48 -11.25 2.59 -5.04
C PRO A 48 -9.87 3.24 -5.11
N TRP A 49 -9.78 4.47 -5.61
CA TRP A 49 -8.51 5.19 -5.73
C TRP A 49 -7.93 5.59 -4.36
N LEU A 50 -8.78 5.95 -3.38
CA LEU A 50 -8.35 6.22 -2.01
C LEU A 50 -7.85 4.95 -1.32
N CYS A 51 -8.53 3.82 -1.54
CA CYS A 51 -8.08 2.52 -1.05
C CYS A 51 -6.71 2.15 -1.63
N ALA A 52 -6.53 2.36 -2.94
CA ALA A 52 -5.25 2.14 -3.61
C ALA A 52 -4.14 3.04 -3.04
N LEU A 53 -4.43 4.32 -2.80
CA LEU A 53 -3.50 5.27 -2.19
C LEU A 53 -3.07 4.83 -0.78
N ILE A 54 -4.02 4.40 0.04
CA ILE A 54 -3.75 3.92 1.41
C ILE A 54 -2.91 2.64 1.37
N ALA A 55 -3.29 1.66 0.56
CA ALA A 55 -2.56 0.41 0.40
C ALA A 55 -1.11 0.67 -0.02
N LEU A 56 -0.92 1.51 -1.04
CA LEU A 56 0.39 1.90 -1.56
C LEU A 56 1.23 2.64 -0.52
N SER A 57 0.61 3.54 0.26
CA SER A 57 1.29 4.28 1.32
C SER A 57 1.78 3.35 2.45
N LEU A 58 0.94 2.41 2.88
CA LEU A 58 1.29 1.43 3.90
C LEU A 58 2.39 0.50 3.39
N ASN A 59 2.28 0.03 2.15
CA ASN A 59 3.30 -0.80 1.51
C ASN A 59 4.65 -0.07 1.44
N SER A 60 4.65 1.15 0.90
CA SER A 60 5.85 1.97 0.74
C SER A 60 6.50 2.32 2.09
N THR A 61 5.70 2.58 3.13
CA THR A 61 6.20 2.84 4.48
C THR A 61 6.92 1.62 5.06
N ALA A 62 6.40 0.41 4.85
CA ALA A 62 7.03 -0.82 5.30
C ALA A 62 8.39 -1.06 4.60
N TYR A 63 8.43 -0.95 3.26
CA TYR A 63 9.66 -1.09 2.48
C TYR A 63 10.71 -0.03 2.85
N THR A 64 10.29 1.23 2.95
CA THR A 64 11.17 2.35 3.34
C THR A 64 11.74 2.16 4.74
N THR A 65 10.93 1.66 5.69
CA THR A 65 11.40 1.35 7.05
C THR A 65 12.47 0.26 7.04
N GLN A 66 12.25 -0.83 6.29
CA GLN A 66 13.22 -1.92 6.16
C GLN A 66 14.52 -1.45 5.49
N LEU A 67 14.42 -0.56 4.50
CA LEU A 67 15.54 0.06 3.82
C LEU A 67 16.40 0.89 4.77
N PHE A 68 15.80 1.80 5.55
CA PHE A 68 16.56 2.59 6.54
C PHE A 68 17.14 1.72 7.64
N TYR A 69 16.41 0.71 8.10
CA TYR A 69 16.92 -0.27 9.04
C TYR A 69 18.15 -1.02 8.50
N GLY A 70 18.10 -1.45 7.25
CA GLY A 70 19.23 -2.07 6.56
C GLY A 70 20.41 -1.11 6.41
N ALA A 71 20.16 0.16 6.11
CA ALA A 71 21.21 1.17 5.96
C ALA A 71 21.96 1.46 7.26
N ILE A 72 21.27 1.52 8.41
CA ILE A 72 21.90 1.67 9.72
C ILE A 72 22.69 0.42 10.09
N ARG A 73 22.19 -0.77 9.77
CA ARG A 73 22.90 -2.04 9.99
C ARG A 73 24.12 -2.23 9.10
N ALA A 74 24.14 -1.62 7.93
CA ALA A 74 25.25 -1.69 6.99
C ALA A 74 26.45 -0.81 7.39
N ILE A 75 26.33 -0.02 8.46
CA ILE A 75 27.46 0.76 9.00
C ILE A 75 28.52 -0.21 9.53
N PRO A 76 29.79 -0.08 9.12
CA PRO A 76 30.87 -0.93 9.61
C PRO A 76 31.00 -0.88 11.14
N GLU A 77 31.22 -2.04 11.77
CA GLU A 77 31.38 -2.12 13.23
C GLU A 77 32.54 -1.24 13.75
N GLY A 78 33.59 -1.04 12.96
CA GLY A 78 34.73 -0.18 13.32
C GLY A 78 34.34 1.28 13.60
N GLN A 79 33.29 1.80 12.95
CA GLN A 79 32.77 3.15 13.22
C GLN A 79 32.11 3.23 14.60
N TRP A 80 31.32 2.21 14.96
CA TRP A 80 30.72 2.09 16.29
C TRP A 80 31.78 1.95 17.39
N GLN A 81 32.80 1.11 17.15
CA GLN A 81 33.91 0.91 18.08
C GLN A 81 34.74 2.19 18.25
N SER A 82 34.96 2.96 17.18
CA SER A 82 35.69 4.23 17.22
C SER A 82 34.98 5.29 18.05
N CYS A 83 33.66 5.46 17.88
CA CYS A 83 32.87 6.36 18.73
C CYS A 83 32.90 5.93 20.21
N SER A 84 32.85 4.62 20.48
CA SER A 84 32.97 4.10 21.84
C SER A 84 34.35 4.34 22.45
N ALA A 85 35.43 4.20 21.67
CA ALA A 85 36.80 4.44 22.12
C ALA A 85 37.07 5.92 22.44
N LEU A 86 36.37 6.83 21.76
CA LEU A 86 36.40 8.27 22.02
C LEU A 86 35.50 8.68 23.21
N GLY A 87 34.84 7.74 23.89
CA GLY A 87 33.97 8.02 25.03
C GLY A 87 32.68 8.76 24.66
N MET A 88 32.25 8.71 23.39
CA MET A 88 31.07 9.44 22.92
C MET A 88 29.79 8.86 23.50
N SER A 89 28.83 9.72 23.83
CA SER A 89 27.51 9.25 24.27
C SER A 89 26.76 8.61 23.10
N LYS A 90 25.71 7.82 23.39
CA LYS A 90 24.86 7.21 22.36
C LYS A 90 24.22 8.25 21.44
N LYS A 91 23.90 9.44 21.97
CA LYS A 91 23.30 10.54 21.19
C LYS A 91 24.31 11.12 20.21
N ASP A 92 25.54 11.35 20.66
CA ASP A 92 26.61 11.89 19.82
C ASP A 92 27.02 10.90 18.73
N THR A 93 27.13 9.63 19.09
CA THR A 93 27.39 8.53 18.15
C THR A 93 26.30 8.49 17.07
N LEU A 94 25.02 8.54 17.48
CA LEU A 94 23.91 8.52 16.52
C LEU A 94 23.88 9.80 15.67
N ALA A 95 24.18 10.97 16.24
CA ALA A 95 24.23 12.23 15.49
C ALA A 95 25.27 12.21 14.36
N ILE A 96 26.37 11.47 14.54
CA ILE A 96 27.41 11.28 13.52
C ILE A 96 27.04 10.19 12.51
N LEU A 97 26.56 9.04 13.00
CA LEU A 97 26.32 7.87 12.15
C LEU A 97 25.01 7.93 11.37
N LEU A 98 23.98 8.62 11.88
CA LEU A 98 22.67 8.74 11.24
C LEU A 98 22.72 9.48 9.89
N PRO A 99 23.36 10.66 9.74
CA PRO A 99 23.45 11.33 8.44
C PRO A 99 24.28 10.52 7.43
N TYR A 100 25.30 9.79 7.89
CA TYR A 100 26.08 8.87 7.06
C TYR A 100 25.21 7.74 6.51
N ALA A 101 24.47 7.05 7.38
CA ALA A 101 23.54 6.00 7.00
C ALA A 101 22.44 6.53 6.07
N PHE A 102 21.90 7.71 6.35
CA PHE A 102 20.86 8.35 5.55
C PHE A 102 21.32 8.63 4.12
N LYS A 103 22.52 9.19 3.96
CA LYS A 103 23.12 9.46 2.64
C LYS A 103 23.33 8.17 1.84
N ARG A 104 23.69 7.08 2.51
CA ARG A 104 23.82 5.76 1.88
C ARG A 104 22.47 5.17 1.46
N SER A 105 21.45 5.28 2.32
CA SER A 105 20.09 4.83 1.98
C SER A 105 19.47 5.63 0.83
N LEU A 106 19.87 6.88 0.62
CA LEU A 106 19.28 7.74 -0.40
C LEU A 106 19.36 7.14 -1.82
N SER A 107 20.47 6.46 -2.13
CA SER A 107 20.63 5.75 -3.41
C SER A 107 19.63 4.60 -3.54
N SER A 108 19.47 3.77 -2.51
CA SER A 108 18.48 2.69 -2.51
C SER A 108 17.05 3.22 -2.48
N TYR A 109 16.81 4.33 -1.81
CA TYR A 109 15.49 4.96 -1.71
C TYR A 109 15.01 5.46 -3.08
N SER A 110 15.91 5.94 -3.93
CA SER A 110 15.58 6.29 -5.32
C SER A 110 14.99 5.11 -6.10
N ASN A 111 15.49 3.89 -5.87
CA ASN A 111 14.94 2.69 -6.52
C ASN A 111 13.53 2.38 -6.02
N GLU A 112 13.30 2.54 -4.71
CA GLU A 112 11.98 2.36 -4.11
C GLU A 112 10.98 3.38 -4.66
N VAL A 113 11.36 4.65 -4.77
CA VAL A 113 10.50 5.69 -5.35
C VAL A 113 10.07 5.31 -6.77
N VAL A 114 11.00 4.84 -7.62
CA VAL A 114 10.67 4.38 -8.98
C VAL A 114 9.70 3.18 -8.96
N LEU A 115 9.88 2.25 -8.02
CA LEU A 115 8.98 1.11 -7.85
C LEU A 115 7.57 1.55 -7.44
N VAL A 116 7.48 2.52 -6.53
CA VAL A 116 6.21 3.12 -6.10
C VAL A 116 5.53 3.81 -7.28
N PHE A 117 6.25 4.58 -8.09
CA PHE A 117 5.70 5.20 -9.30
C PHE A 117 5.10 4.19 -10.29
N LYS A 118 5.80 3.07 -10.53
CA LYS A 118 5.28 1.98 -11.38
C LYS A 118 4.02 1.36 -10.79
N SER A 119 4.04 1.13 -9.48
CA SER A 119 2.91 0.54 -8.74
C SER A 119 1.69 1.45 -8.76
N THR A 120 1.86 2.77 -8.64
CA THR A 120 0.77 3.75 -8.74
C THR A 120 0.13 3.74 -10.13
N SER A 121 0.94 3.71 -11.18
CA SER A 121 0.44 3.62 -12.56
C SER A 121 -0.38 2.34 -12.77
N LEU A 122 0.13 1.20 -12.27
CA LEU A 122 -0.54 -0.09 -12.39
C LEU A 122 -1.84 -0.12 -11.56
N ALA A 123 -1.82 0.40 -10.34
CA ALA A 123 -3.00 0.49 -9.48
C ALA A 123 -4.12 1.34 -10.10
N TYR A 124 -3.77 2.46 -10.73
CA TYR A 124 -4.72 3.29 -11.47
C TYR A 124 -5.34 2.53 -12.65
N THR A 125 -4.51 1.84 -13.46
CA THR A 125 -4.98 1.01 -14.57
C THR A 125 -5.92 -0.10 -14.10
N ILE A 126 -5.60 -0.81 -13.03
CA ILE A 126 -6.46 -1.85 -12.46
C ILE A 126 -7.79 -1.26 -11.99
N THR A 127 -7.74 -0.14 -11.26
CA THR A 127 -8.95 0.53 -10.77
C THR A 127 -9.89 0.92 -11.91
N LEU A 128 -9.35 1.47 -13.00
CA LEU A 128 -10.14 1.78 -14.19
C LEU A 128 -10.71 0.51 -14.83
N MET A 129 -9.91 -0.55 -14.95
CA MET A 129 -10.35 -1.81 -15.53
C MET A 129 -11.49 -2.46 -14.73
N GLU A 130 -11.42 -2.43 -13.40
CA GLU A 130 -12.47 -2.93 -12.49
C GLU A 130 -13.77 -2.13 -12.67
N VAL A 131 -13.70 -0.80 -12.70
CA VAL A 131 -14.87 0.08 -12.92
C VAL A 131 -15.50 -0.18 -14.29
N MET A 132 -14.68 -0.33 -15.34
CA MET A 132 -15.15 -0.63 -16.69
C MET A 132 -15.71 -2.06 -16.81
N GLY A 133 -15.15 -3.02 -16.08
CA GLY A 133 -15.68 -4.38 -16.00
C GLY A 133 -17.07 -4.39 -15.36
N TYR A 134 -17.25 -3.66 -14.25
CA TYR A 134 -18.56 -3.54 -13.60
C TYR A 134 -19.59 -2.84 -14.50
N SER A 135 -19.19 -1.80 -15.24
CA SER A 135 -20.08 -1.13 -16.18
C SER A 135 -20.50 -2.05 -17.34
N GLN A 136 -19.57 -2.81 -17.93
CA GLN A 136 -19.89 -3.78 -18.97
C GLN A 136 -20.83 -4.89 -18.49
N LEU A 137 -20.67 -5.36 -17.25
CA LEU A 137 -21.61 -6.32 -16.64
C LEU A 137 -23.02 -5.74 -16.52
N LEU A 138 -23.15 -4.49 -16.08
CA LEU A 138 -24.45 -3.80 -16.01
C LEU A 138 -25.08 -3.61 -17.39
N TYR A 139 -24.28 -3.23 -18.40
CA TYR A 139 -24.77 -3.14 -19.78
C TYR A 139 -25.21 -4.50 -20.31
N GLY A 140 -24.41 -5.56 -20.12
CA GLY A 140 -24.79 -6.92 -20.56
C GLY A 140 -26.11 -7.39 -19.94
N ARG A 141 -26.30 -7.17 -18.62
CA ARG A 141 -27.56 -7.51 -17.93
C ARG A 141 -28.74 -6.68 -18.43
N THR A 142 -28.56 -5.38 -18.67
CA THR A 142 -29.63 -4.49 -19.13
C THR A 142 -30.05 -4.81 -20.57
N TYR A 143 -29.10 -5.17 -21.44
CA TYR A 143 -29.38 -5.51 -22.83
C TYR A 143 -30.09 -6.86 -22.94
N ASP A 144 -29.68 -7.86 -22.15
CA ASP A 144 -30.34 -9.17 -22.10
C ASP A 144 -31.78 -9.04 -21.58
N VAL A 145 -32.01 -8.23 -20.54
CA VAL A 145 -33.36 -7.93 -20.02
C VAL A 145 -34.22 -7.17 -21.04
N MET A 146 -33.66 -6.21 -21.77
CA MET A 146 -34.42 -5.49 -22.82
C MET A 146 -34.78 -6.39 -24.01
N VAL A 147 -33.91 -7.34 -24.36
CA VAL A 147 -34.19 -8.35 -25.39
C VAL A 147 -35.26 -9.32 -24.92
N SER A 148 -35.18 -9.83 -23.68
CA SER A 148 -36.21 -10.72 -23.14
C SER A 148 -37.57 -10.02 -23.03
N VAL A 149 -37.62 -8.77 -22.56
CA VAL A 149 -38.85 -7.97 -22.47
C VAL A 149 -39.42 -7.61 -23.86
N ARG A 150 -38.56 -7.40 -24.86
CA ARG A 150 -39.01 -7.17 -26.24
C ARG A 150 -39.57 -8.45 -26.88
N GLN A 151 -39.05 -9.63 -26.53
CA GLN A 151 -39.59 -10.91 -26.96
C GLN A 151 -41.02 -11.13 -26.40
N ASP A 152 -41.28 -10.70 -25.17
CA ASP A 152 -42.61 -10.76 -24.53
C ASP A 152 -43.64 -9.77 -25.13
N TYR A 153 -43.18 -8.70 -25.78
CA TYR A 153 -44.04 -7.66 -26.38
C TYR A 153 -44.35 -7.88 -27.87
N LEU A 154 -43.78 -8.91 -28.50
CA LEU A 154 -44.15 -9.30 -29.86
C LEU A 154 -45.32 -10.29 -29.78
N PRO A 155 -46.57 -9.89 -30.13
CA PRO A 155 -47.69 -10.82 -30.15
C PRO A 155 -47.40 -11.93 -31.14
N GLY A 156 -47.71 -13.15 -30.71
CA GLY A 156 -47.36 -14.40 -31.37
C GLY A 156 -47.50 -14.39 -32.89
N ARG A 157 -46.48 -14.97 -33.53
CA ARG A 157 -46.70 -15.79 -34.72
C ARG A 157 -46.91 -17.23 -34.28
#